data_AF-A0A969UVB7-F1
#
_entry.id   AF-A0A969UVB7-F1
#
_cell.length_a   1.000
_cell.length_b   1.000
_cell.length_c   1.000
_cell.angle_alpha   90.00
_cell.angle_beta   90.00
_cell.angle_gamma   90.00
#
_symmetry.space_group_name_H-M   'P 1'
#
loop_
_entity.id
_entity.type
_entity.pdbx_description
1 polymer ?
#
loop_
_entity_poly.entity_id
_entity_poly.type
_entity_poly.pdbx_seq_one_letter_code
_entity_poly.pdbx_strand_id
1 'polypeptide(L)'
;MYLLFGNNRAMLLDTGSTEFAEFFPLHKTVDHLIDQWLTQYPRQIYPLIVAHTHLHLDHIEADSQFVDRPDTEIVRLSLAETQEFYGFTDWPNETVEFDLGGRTLKVLLRQYIKKPKFQ
;
A
#
# COMPACT_ATOMS: atom_id res chain seq x y z
N MET A 1 3.95 2.37 -9.17
CA MET A 1 3.48 3.14 -8.01
C MET A 1 2.22 3.92 -8.35
N TYR A 2 1.22 3.89 -7.45
CA TYR A 2 -0.04 4.63 -7.58
C TYR A 2 -0.53 5.11 -6.22
N LEU A 3 -1.16 6.29 -6.16
CA LEU A 3 -1.87 6.79 -4.97
C LEU A 3 -3.37 6.83 -5.25
N LEU A 4 -4.14 6.05 -4.51
CA LEU A 4 -5.58 5.87 -4.68
C LEU A 4 -6.35 6.56 -3.55
N PHE A 5 -7.29 7.43 -3.89
CA PHE A 5 -8.11 8.17 -2.93
C PHE A 5 -9.51 7.56 -2.81
N GLY A 6 -9.93 7.17 -1.60
CA GLY A 6 -11.33 6.95 -1.25
C GLY A 6 -11.91 8.12 -0.45
N ASN A 7 -13.13 7.98 0.07
CA ASN A 7 -13.73 9.02 0.90
C ASN A 7 -13.21 9.03 2.34
N ASN A 8 -12.61 7.93 2.82
CA ASN A 8 -12.23 7.76 4.21
C ASN A 8 -10.70 7.64 4.40
N ARG A 9 -9.97 7.18 3.38
CA ARG A 9 -8.52 6.95 3.42
C ARG A 9 -7.92 6.86 2.02
N ALA A 10 -6.60 7.01 1.95
CA ALA A 10 -5.83 6.74 0.73
C ALA A 10 -5.03 5.44 0.83
N MET A 11 -4.65 4.89 -0.33
CA MET A 11 -3.72 3.76 -0.44
C MET A 11 -2.62 4.10 -1.44
N LEU A 12 -1.37 4.04 -1.00
CA LEU A 12 -0.17 4.06 -1.83
C LEU A 12 0.21 2.62 -2.17
N LEU A 13 0.31 2.33 -3.47
CA LEU A 13 0.79 1.06 -4.00
C LEU A 13 2.23 1.20 -4.47
N ASP A 14 3.15 0.47 -3.83
CA ASP A 14 4.60 0.50 -3.96
C ASP A 14 5.25 1.81 -3.52
N THR A 15 6.53 1.75 -3.14
CA THR A 15 7.31 2.92 -2.66
C THR A 15 8.60 3.16 -3.42
N GLY A 16 8.93 2.33 -4.41
CA GLY A 16 10.10 2.53 -5.27
C GLY A 16 11.39 1.95 -4.68
N SER A 17 12.51 2.36 -5.28
CA SER A 17 13.83 1.72 -5.15
C SER A 17 14.88 2.58 -4.44
N THR A 18 14.46 3.45 -3.51
CA THR A 18 15.40 4.18 -2.67
C THR A 18 14.72 4.75 -1.43
N GLU A 19 15.36 4.58 -0.28
CA GLU A 19 14.92 5.20 0.98
C GLU A 19 15.24 6.70 1.06
N PHE A 20 16.18 7.20 0.24
CA PHE A 20 16.76 8.53 0.41
C PHE A 20 15.82 9.64 -0.04
N ALA A 21 15.16 10.27 0.93
CA ALA A 21 14.24 11.39 0.70
C ALA A 21 14.89 12.61 0.02
N GLU A 22 16.22 12.77 0.09
CA GLU A 22 16.95 13.82 -0.62
C GLU A 22 16.80 13.71 -2.14
N PHE A 23 16.84 12.47 -2.66
CA PHE A 23 16.75 12.20 -4.10
C PHE A 23 15.34 11.84 -4.53
N PHE A 24 14.57 11.23 -3.63
CA PHE A 24 13.21 10.77 -3.88
C PHE A 24 12.31 11.08 -2.68
N PRO A 25 11.82 12.32 -2.55
CA PRO A 25 11.00 12.76 -1.42
C PRO A 25 9.56 12.25 -1.55
N LEU A 26 9.38 10.93 -1.51
CA LEU A 26 8.10 10.27 -1.74
C LEU A 26 7.08 10.67 -0.67
N HIS A 27 7.46 10.62 0.61
CA HIS A 27 6.56 11.00 1.71
C HIS A 27 6.00 12.41 1.53
N LYS A 28 6.88 13.40 1.25
CA LYS A 28 6.48 14.79 1.01
C LYS A 28 5.56 14.93 -0.22
N THR A 29 5.82 14.16 -1.27
CA THR A 29 5.00 14.17 -2.49
C THR A 29 3.60 13.62 -2.22
N VAL A 30 3.50 12.52 -1.46
CA VAL A 30 2.23 11.91 -1.08
C VAL A 30 1.43 12.83 -0.16
N ASP A 31 2.06 13.44 0.84
CA ASP A 31 1.41 14.42 1.72
C ASP A 31 0.85 15.62 0.95
N HIS A 32 1.64 16.18 0.03
CA HIS A 32 1.17 17.28 -0.79
C HIS A 32 -0.10 16.92 -1.58
N LEU A 33 -0.14 15.72 -2.17
CA LEU A 33 -1.31 15.25 -2.91
C LEU A 33 -2.51 15.00 -1.99
N ILE A 34 -2.28 14.50 -0.79
CA ILE A 34 -3.32 14.31 0.22
C ILE A 34 -3.89 15.66 0.68
N ASP A 35 -3.03 16.64 0.96
CA ASP A 35 -3.45 17.98 1.34
C ASP A 35 -4.29 18.67 0.24
N GLN A 36 -3.87 18.51 -1.02
CA GLN A 36 -4.63 19.00 -2.17
C GLN A 36 -6.01 18.35 -2.27
N TRP A 37 -6.11 17.04 -2.05
CA TRP A 37 -7.38 16.32 -2.01
C TRP A 37 -8.26 16.80 -0.87
N LEU A 38 -7.71 16.92 0.35
CA LEU A 38 -8.45 17.34 1.54
C LEU A 38 -8.90 18.80 1.50
N THR A 39 -8.19 19.66 0.77
CA THR A 39 -8.65 21.02 0.49
C THR A 39 -10.00 21.03 -0.25
N GLN A 40 -10.23 20.07 -1.15
CA GLN A 40 -11.48 19.94 -1.90
C GLN A 40 -12.52 19.10 -1.16
N TYR A 41 -12.08 18.09 -0.40
CA TYR A 41 -12.94 17.14 0.31
C TYR A 41 -12.53 17.02 1.78
N PRO A 42 -12.89 17.99 2.64
CA PRO A 42 -12.39 18.05 4.00
C PRO A 42 -12.71 16.81 4.84
N ARG A 43 -11.72 16.33 5.60
CA ARG A 43 -11.82 15.28 6.62
C ARG A 43 -10.98 15.68 7.82
N GLN A 44 -11.42 15.33 9.03
CA GLN A 44 -10.66 15.62 10.25
C GLN A 44 -9.44 14.70 10.40
N ILE A 45 -9.59 13.44 10.02
CA ILE A 45 -8.53 12.42 10.00
C ILE A 45 -8.64 11.72 8.64
N TYR A 46 -7.50 11.51 7.98
CA TYR A 46 -7.45 10.86 6.67
C TYR A 46 -6.26 9.91 6.57
N PRO A 47 -6.44 8.64 6.97
CA PRO A 47 -5.35 7.68 7.04
C PRO A 47 -4.75 7.33 5.67
N LEU A 48 -3.49 6.89 5.68
CA LEU A 48 -2.78 6.34 4.53
C LEU A 48 -2.46 4.87 4.78
N ILE A 49 -2.73 4.03 3.79
CA ILE A 49 -2.21 2.66 3.73
C ILE A 49 -1.06 2.63 2.74
N VAL A 50 0.08 2.07 3.12
CA VAL A 50 1.19 1.75 2.21
C VAL A 50 1.18 0.25 1.98
N ALA A 51 0.96 -0.17 0.74
CA ALA A 51 0.88 -1.58 0.36
C ALA A 51 1.69 -1.84 -0.91
N HIS A 52 2.01 -3.10 -1.19
CA HIS A 52 2.93 -3.48 -2.27
C HIS A 52 2.30 -4.47 -3.22
N THR A 53 2.57 -4.28 -4.52
CA THR A 53 2.10 -5.18 -5.56
C THR A 53 2.86 -6.50 -5.56
N HIS A 54 4.13 -6.48 -5.18
CA HIS A 54 4.99 -7.65 -5.00
C HIS A 54 6.26 -7.30 -4.20
N LEU A 55 7.00 -8.34 -3.80
CA LEU A 55 8.12 -8.24 -2.85
C LEU A 55 9.49 -8.18 -3.53
N HIS A 56 9.70 -7.21 -4.41
CA HIS A 56 11.05 -6.84 -4.84
C HIS A 56 11.47 -5.54 -4.17
N LEU A 57 12.77 -5.39 -3.93
CA LEU A 57 13.34 -4.24 -3.20
C LEU A 57 12.93 -2.90 -3.85
N ASP A 58 12.87 -2.85 -5.17
CA ASP A 58 12.46 -1.68 -5.94
C ASP A 58 10.97 -1.29 -5.79
N HIS A 59 10.22 -2.00 -4.96
CA HIS A 59 8.83 -1.70 -4.62
C HIS A 59 8.59 -1.34 -3.15
N ILE A 60 9.61 -1.45 -2.29
CA ILE A 60 9.48 -1.34 -0.82
C ILE A 60 10.53 -0.44 -0.17
N GLU A 61 11.57 -0.01 -0.91
CA GLU A 61 12.73 0.63 -0.27
C GLU A 61 12.40 2.00 0.35
N ALA A 62 11.37 2.70 -0.11
CA ALA A 62 11.00 3.98 0.48
C ALA A 62 9.95 3.88 1.61
N ASP A 63 9.63 2.68 2.11
CA ASP A 63 8.72 2.47 3.25
C ASP A 63 9.19 3.22 4.50
N SER A 64 10.51 3.28 4.70
CA SER A 64 11.14 3.98 5.82
C SER A 64 10.80 5.48 5.86
N GLN A 65 10.41 6.09 4.74
CA GLN A 65 9.97 7.48 4.73
C GLN A 65 8.61 7.70 5.41
N PHE A 66 7.84 6.64 5.67
CA PHE A 66 6.48 6.69 6.20
C PHE A 66 6.36 6.23 7.66
N VAL A 67 7.43 5.71 8.28
CA VAL A 67 7.35 5.10 9.63
C VAL A 67 6.93 6.09 10.72
N ASP A 68 7.29 7.36 10.57
CA ASP A 68 6.95 8.43 11.52
C ASP A 68 5.76 9.29 11.05
N ARG A 69 5.13 8.91 9.92
CA ARG A 69 3.96 9.62 9.41
C ARG A 69 2.73 9.21 10.24
N PRO A 70 1.99 10.16 10.85
CA PRO A 70 0.79 9.85 11.62
C PRO A 70 -0.29 9.20 10.75
N ASP A 71 -1.20 8.45 11.39
CA ASP A 71 -2.35 7.79 10.75
C ASP A 71 -1.96 6.97 9.51
N THR A 72 -0.81 6.29 9.58
CA THR A 72 -0.27 5.51 8.46
C THR A 72 -0.07 4.05 8.85
N GLU A 73 -0.55 3.15 8.01
CA GLU A 73 -0.37 1.71 8.16
C GLU A 73 0.45 1.18 6.98
N ILE A 74 1.61 0.61 7.26
CA ILE A 74 2.45 -0.07 6.26
C ILE A 74 2.12 -1.56 6.32
N VAL A 75 1.56 -2.09 5.25
CA VAL A 75 1.19 -3.52 5.14
C VAL A 75 2.45 -4.35 5.13
N ARG A 76 2.54 -5.29 6.07
CA ARG A 76 3.72 -6.12 6.25
C ARG A 76 3.90 -7.08 5.07
N LEU A 77 5.17 -7.40 4.81
CA LEU A 77 5.60 -8.03 3.57
C LEU A 77 5.44 -9.55 3.55
N SER A 78 5.19 -10.22 4.68
CA SER A 78 4.99 -11.67 4.65
C SER A 78 3.61 -12.03 4.10
N LEU A 79 3.51 -13.22 3.48
CA LEU A 79 2.22 -13.71 2.97
C LEU A 79 1.16 -13.76 4.07
N ALA A 80 1.53 -14.27 5.26
CA ALA A 80 0.61 -14.42 6.38
C ALA A 80 0.09 -13.07 6.88
N GLU A 81 0.96 -12.08 7.04
CA GLU A 81 0.54 -10.75 7.50
C GLU A 81 -0.25 -10.00 6.43
N THR A 82 0.09 -10.17 5.14
CA THR A 82 -0.73 -9.62 4.04
C THR A 82 -2.11 -10.26 4.00
N GLN A 83 -2.20 -11.58 4.20
CA GLN A 83 -3.48 -12.29 4.32
C GLN A 83 -4.30 -11.76 5.49
N GLU A 84 -3.68 -11.59 6.66
CA GLU A 84 -4.33 -11.06 7.85
C GLU A 84 -4.82 -9.62 7.65
N PHE A 85 -3.97 -8.74 7.10
CA PHE A 85 -4.32 -7.34 6.84
C PHE A 85 -5.54 -7.20 5.94
N TYR A 86 -5.58 -7.95 4.84
CA TYR A 86 -6.72 -7.90 3.92
C TYR A 86 -7.90 -8.76 4.39
N GLY A 87 -7.73 -9.67 5.35
CA GLY A 87 -8.79 -10.53 5.86
C GLY A 87 -9.08 -11.76 5.00
N PHE A 88 -8.06 -12.32 4.32
CA PHE A 88 -8.21 -13.58 3.60
C PHE A 88 -8.47 -14.75 4.56
N THR A 89 -9.43 -15.60 4.22
CA THR A 89 -9.82 -16.81 4.97
C THR A 89 -9.78 -18.09 4.13
N ASP A 90 -9.86 -17.98 2.80
CA ASP A 90 -9.82 -19.11 1.85
C ASP A 90 -8.86 -18.82 0.68
N TRP A 91 -7.63 -18.41 1.00
CA TRP A 91 -6.59 -18.23 0.00
C TRP A 91 -6.06 -19.59 -0.50
N PRO A 92 -5.82 -19.81 -1.81
CA PRO A 92 -5.82 -18.84 -2.91
C PRO A 92 -7.12 -18.76 -3.73
N ASN A 93 -8.23 -19.32 -3.22
CA ASN A 93 -9.50 -19.39 -3.95
C ASN A 93 -10.36 -18.14 -3.79
N GLU A 94 -10.02 -17.30 -2.82
CA GLU A 94 -10.74 -16.10 -2.46
C GLU A 94 -10.25 -14.84 -3.20
N THR A 95 -11.17 -13.90 -3.41
CA THR A 95 -10.88 -12.50 -3.73
C THR A 95 -11.52 -11.65 -2.66
N VAL A 96 -10.76 -10.74 -2.04
CA VAL A 96 -11.28 -9.88 -0.97
C VAL A 96 -11.61 -8.49 -1.51
N GLU A 97 -12.71 -7.90 -1.04
CA GLU A 97 -13.05 -6.50 -1.30
C GLU A 97 -12.49 -5.61 -0.17
N PHE A 98 -11.73 -4.59 -0.55
CA PHE A 98 -11.14 -3.63 0.37
C PHE A 98 -11.62 -2.21 0.06
N ASP A 99 -12.40 -1.61 0.95
CA ASP A 99 -13.01 -0.30 0.72
C ASP A 99 -12.18 0.85 1.34
N LEU A 100 -11.84 1.83 0.50
CA LEU A 100 -11.21 3.09 0.90
C LEU A 100 -12.24 4.18 1.30
N GLY A 101 -13.52 3.83 1.34
CA GLY A 101 -14.67 4.71 1.58
C GLY A 101 -15.37 5.04 0.26
N GLY A 102 -16.14 4.11 -0.29
CA GLY A 102 -16.79 4.26 -1.59
C GLY A 102 -15.86 4.07 -2.80
N ARG A 103 -14.61 3.65 -2.58
CA ARG A 103 -13.72 3.12 -3.62
C ARG A 103 -13.31 1.72 -3.20
N THR A 104 -14.06 0.75 -3.69
CA THR A 104 -13.81 -0.67 -3.43
C THR A 104 -12.75 -1.21 -4.38
N LEU A 105 -11.69 -1.78 -3.82
CA LEU A 105 -10.66 -2.51 -4.54
C LEU A 105 -10.94 -4.01 -4.42
N LYS A 106 -10.72 -4.76 -5.51
CA LYS A 106 -10.68 -6.22 -5.46
C LYS A 106 -9.23 -6.67 -5.36
N VAL A 107 -8.90 -7.34 -4.26
CA VAL A 107 -7.55 -7.77 -3.93
C VAL A 107 -7.37 -9.23 -4.34
N LEU A 108 -6.43 -9.46 -5.25
CA LEU A 108 -6.04 -10.80 -5.69
C LEU A 108 -4.63 -11.08 -5.21
N LEU A 109 -4.49 -11.92 -4.19
CA LEU A 109 -3.20 -12.27 -3.63
C LEU A 109 -2.59 -13.46 -4.36
N ARG A 110 -1.35 -13.30 -4.86
CA ARG A 110 -0.63 -14.34 -5.60
C ARG A 110 0.72 -14.62 -4.95
N GLN A 111 1.03 -15.89 -4.72
CA GLN A 111 2.38 -16.34 -4.40
C GLN A 111 3.00 -16.98 -5.64
N TYR A 112 4.13 -16.45 -6.11
CA TYR A 112 4.89 -17.10 -7.17
C TYR A 112 5.57 -18.36 -6.62
N ILE A 113 5.01 -19.52 -6.92
CA ILE A 113 5.69 -20.80 -6.70
C ILE A 113 6.75 -20.92 -7.80
N LYS A 114 8.04 -20.80 -7.45
CA LYS A 114 9.12 -21.19 -8.37
C LYS A 114 8.92 -22.66 -8.72
N LYS A 115 8.57 -22.96 -9.99
CA LYS A 115 8.60 -24.35 -10.47
C LYS A 115 10.00 -24.91 -10.23
N PRO A 116 10.14 -26.13 -9.68
CA PRO A 116 11.44 -26.75 -9.55
C PRO A 116 12.09 -26.77 -10.93
N LYS A 117 13.35 -26.33 -11.02
CA LYS A 117 14.16 -26.57 -12.21
C LYS A 117 14.26 -28.10 -12.32
N PHE A 118 13.70 -28.67 -13.38
CA PHE A 118 14.06 -30.03 -13.76
C PHE A 118 15.58 -30.05 -13.96
N GLN A 119 16.29 -30.84 -13.16
CA GLN A 119 17.71 -31.14 -13.36
C GLN A 119 17.88 -32.02 -14.59
#